data_AF-A0A7G1H1P6-F1
#
_entry.id   AF-A0A7G1H1P6-F1
#
_cell.length_a   1.000
_cell.length_b   1.000
_cell.length_c   1.000
_cell.angle_alpha   90.00
_cell.angle_beta   90.00
_cell.angle_gamma   90.00
#
_symmetry.space_group_name_H-M   'P 1'
#
loop_
_entity.id
_entity.type
_entity.pdbx_description
1 polymer ?
#
loop_
_entity_poly.entity_id
_entity_poly.type
_entity_poly.pdbx_seq_one_letter_code
_entity_poly.pdbx_strand_id
1 'polypeptide(L)'
;METSKHRTQISLEDWQYQLLLEMSKKQKKSLSQIIREFLSEKFSKQVVRTKEDSVWSIIGIGSGDGSPVAREHDRFLYAKRKKK
;
A
#
# COMPACT_ATOMS: atom_id res chain seq x y z
N MET A 1 -3.32 -3.70 -15.51
CA MET A 1 -3.93 -2.78 -14.54
C MET A 1 -3.78 -1.38 -15.10
N GLU A 2 -4.89 -0.73 -15.42
CA GLU A 2 -4.90 0.65 -15.91
C GLU A 2 -4.36 1.55 -14.79
N THR A 3 -3.23 2.22 -15.04
CA THR A 3 -2.62 3.09 -14.02
C THR A 3 -3.23 4.47 -14.17
N SER A 4 -4.24 4.78 -13.36
CA SER A 4 -4.80 6.14 -13.30
C SER A 4 -3.69 7.12 -12.95
N LYS A 5 -3.39 8.04 -13.87
CA LYS A 5 -2.40 9.11 -13.66
C LYS A 5 -3.11 10.34 -13.12
N HIS A 6 -2.70 10.81 -11.94
CA HIS A 6 -3.21 12.05 -11.36
C HIS A 6 -2.36 13.24 -11.82
N ARG A 7 -3.03 14.31 -12.26
CA ARG A 7 -2.36 15.59 -12.59
C ARG A 7 -1.95 16.28 -11.30
N THR A 8 -0.66 16.51 -11.14
CA THR A 8 -0.09 17.22 -9.99
C THR A 8 0.73 18.40 -10.49
N GLN A 9 0.52 19.58 -9.91
CA GLN A 9 1.37 20.75 -10.13
C GLN A 9 2.34 20.87 -8.95
N ILE A 10 3.63 20.97 -9.25
CA ILE A 10 4.68 21.09 -8.24
C ILE A 10 5.50 22.35 -8.53
N SER A 11 5.83 23.10 -7.48
CA SER A 11 6.81 24.17 -7.55
C SER A 11 8.17 23.60 -7.16
N LEU A 12 9.21 23.92 -7.93
CA LEU A 12 10.58 23.50 -7.68
C LEU A 12 11.45 24.74 -7.51
N GLU A 13 12.51 24.61 -6.72
CA GLU A 13 13.55 25.63 -6.68
C GLU A 13 14.32 25.66 -8.00
N ASP A 14 14.86 26.82 -8.37
CA ASP A 14 15.53 27.01 -9.66
C ASP A 14 16.65 25.99 -9.90
N TRP A 15 17.45 25.70 -8.88
CA TRP A 15 18.55 24.73 -8.99
C TRP A 15 18.04 23.30 -9.24
N GLN A 16 16.89 22.93 -8.69
CA GLN A 16 16.26 21.61 -8.90
C GLN A 16 15.78 21.50 -10.35
N TYR A 17 15.18 22.57 -10.87
CA TYR A 17 14.72 22.62 -12.25
C TYR A 17 15.88 22.55 -13.25
N GLN A 18 16.98 23.29 -13.00
CA GLN A 18 18.17 23.24 -13.85
C GLN A 18 18.81 21.84 -13.87
N LEU A 19 18.94 21.21 -12.70
CA LEU A 19 19.45 19.84 -12.62
C LEU A 19 18.59 18.86 -13.43
N LEU A 20 17.26 18.95 -13.32
CA LEU A 20 16.34 18.11 -14.09
C LEU A 20 16.45 18.36 -15.60
N LEU A 21 16.68 19.61 -16.03
CA LEU A 21 16.91 19.95 -17.43
C LEU A 21 18.20 19.33 -17.98
N GLU A 22 19.29 19.39 -17.22
CA GLU A 22 20.55 18.75 -17.61
C GLU A 22 20.39 17.23 -17.76
N MET A 23 19.71 16.60 -16.79
CA MET A 23 19.40 15.18 -16.84
C MET A 23 18.51 14.82 -18.03
N SER A 24 17.52 15.66 -18.35
CA SER A 24 16.64 15.49 -19.51
C SER A 24 17.44 15.47 -20.82
N LYS A 25 18.37 16.42 -21.00
CA LYS A 25 19.25 16.47 -22.16
C LYS A 25 20.16 15.25 -22.25
N LYS A 26 20.79 14.86 -21.13
CA LYS A 26 21.73 13.73 -21.08
C LYS A 26 21.05 12.39 -21.36
N GLN A 27 19.86 12.17 -20.80
CA GLN A 27 19.15 10.89 -20.88
C GLN A 27 18.13 10.83 -22.02
N LYS A 28 17.87 11.94 -22.73
CA LYS A 28 16.82 12.09 -23.75
C LYS A 28 15.43 11.69 -23.21
N LYS A 29 15.13 12.02 -21.96
CA LYS A 29 13.86 11.74 -21.29
C LYS A 29 13.15 13.04 -20.91
N SER A 30 11.81 13.01 -20.88
CA SER A 30 11.03 14.14 -20.36
C SER A 30 11.25 14.34 -18.86
N LEU A 31 11.12 15.57 -18.36
CA LEU A 31 11.19 15.88 -16.93
C LEU A 31 10.19 15.04 -16.14
N SER A 32 8.96 14.93 -16.63
CA SER A 32 7.91 14.13 -15.99
C SER A 32 8.26 12.65 -15.90
N GLN A 33 9.01 12.12 -16.87
CA GLN A 33 9.50 10.74 -16.80
C GLN A 33 10.59 10.59 -15.74
N ILE A 34 11.56 11.51 -15.71
CA ILE A 34 12.63 11.50 -14.70
C ILE A 34 12.05 11.59 -13.28
N ILE A 35 11.10 12.50 -13.06
CA ILE A 35 10.42 12.64 -11.76
C ILE A 35 9.71 11.34 -11.38
N ARG A 36 8.98 10.69 -12.31
CA ARG A 36 8.32 9.41 -12.04
C ARG A 36 9.32 8.28 -11.74
N GLU A 37 10.47 8.27 -12.40
CA GLU A 37 11.54 7.28 -12.16
C GLU A 37 12.12 7.47 -10.76
N PHE A 38 12.42 8.70 -10.33
CA PHE A 38 12.85 8.99 -8.96
C PHE A 38 11.82 8.60 -7.90
N LEU A 39 10.54 8.90 -8.15
CA LEU A 39 9.46 8.47 -7.25
C LEU A 39 9.39 6.94 -7.20
N SER A 40 9.43 6.27 -8.34
CA SER A 40 9.43 4.80 -8.42
C SER A 40 10.63 4.20 -7.68
N GLU A 41 11.84 4.71 -7.90
CA GLU A 41 13.04 4.22 -7.26
C GLU A 41 12.97 4.38 -5.74
N LYS A 42 12.57 5.57 -5.26
CA LYS A 42 12.51 5.86 -3.83
C LYS A 42 11.41 5.08 -3.11
N PHE A 43 10.27 4.89 -3.76
CA PHE A 43 9.08 4.28 -3.13
C PHE A 43 8.85 2.82 -3.52
N SER A 44 9.57 2.26 -4.50
CA SER A 44 9.44 0.86 -4.93
C SER A 44 9.53 -0.13 -3.76
N LYS A 45 10.46 0.10 -2.81
CA LYS A 45 10.62 -0.74 -1.62
C LYS A 45 9.51 -0.57 -0.59
N GLN A 46 8.86 0.59 -0.53
CA GLN A 46 7.74 0.85 0.38
C GLN A 46 6.44 0.26 -0.15
N VAL A 47 6.19 0.33 -1.47
CA VAL A 47 4.99 -0.25 -2.09
C VAL A 47 4.96 -1.78 -1.96
N VAL A 48 6.12 -2.45 -2.01
CA VAL A 48 6.21 -3.90 -1.79
C VAL A 48 5.87 -4.25 -0.33
N ARG A 49 6.27 -3.43 0.64
CA ARG A 49 6.00 -3.69 2.08
C ARG A 49 4.53 -3.54 2.48
N THR A 50 3.72 -2.77 1.75
CA THR A 50 2.30 -2.61 2.09
C THR A 50 1.44 -3.81 1.66
N LYS A 51 1.96 -4.72 0.83
CA LYS A 51 1.22 -5.91 0.36
C LYS A 51 1.30 -7.13 1.30
N GLU A 52 2.24 -7.15 2.24
CA GLU A 52 2.42 -8.25 3.19
C GLU A 52 2.47 -7.68 4.61
N ASP A 53 1.35 -7.15 5.09
CA ASP A 53 1.20 -7.03 6.54
C ASP A 53 1.11 -8.45 7.12
N SER A 54 2.01 -8.78 8.05
CA SER A 54 2.01 -10.05 8.79
C SER A 54 0.67 -10.35 9.45
N VAL A 55 -0.17 -9.35 9.71
CA VAL A 55 -1.53 -9.55 10.21
C VAL A 55 -2.40 -10.32 9.21
N TRP A 56 -2.19 -10.16 7.90
CA TRP A 56 -2.94 -10.90 6.88
C TRP A 56 -2.63 -12.39 6.88
N SER A 57 -1.43 -12.82 7.30
CA SER A 57 -1.11 -14.25 7.42
C SER A 57 -1.81 -14.93 8.60
N ILE A 58 -2.42 -14.14 9.49
CA ILE A 58 -3.20 -14.64 10.63
C ILE A 58 -4.65 -14.95 10.22
N ILE A 59 -5.14 -14.36 9.13
CA ILE A 59 -6.51 -14.57 8.66
C ILE A 59 -6.65 -15.99 8.10
N GLY A 60 -7.59 -16.76 8.66
CA GLY A 60 -7.89 -18.12 8.21
C GLY A 60 -7.15 -19.24 8.95
N ILE A 61 -6.39 -18.94 10.02
CA ILE A 61 -5.72 -19.96 10.86
C ILE A 61 -6.76 -20.86 11.57
N GLY A 62 -7.91 -20.31 11.95
CA GLY A 62 -9.00 -21.05 12.58
C GLY A 62 -10.08 -21.47 11.57
N SER A 63 -10.46 -22.74 11.57
CA SER A 63 -11.67 -23.23 10.90
C SER A 63 -12.82 -23.33 11.90
N GLY A 64 -13.98 -22.82 11.52
CA GLY A 64 -15.24 -22.95 12.27
C GLY A 64 -16.23 -23.83 11.54
N ASP A 65 -17.27 -24.26 12.24
CA ASP A 65 -18.40 -25.04 11.70
C ASP A 65 -19.44 -24.16 10.96
N GLY A 66 -19.13 -22.88 10.73
CA GLY A 66 -20.04 -21.91 10.13
C GLY A 66 -21.07 -21.31 11.10
N SER A 67 -21.01 -21.66 12.39
CA SER A 67 -21.86 -21.01 13.39
C SER A 67 -21.51 -19.51 13.53
N PRO A 68 -22.49 -18.63 13.83
CA PRO A 68 -22.30 -17.18 13.87
C PRO A 68 -21.58 -16.72 15.14
N VAL A 69 -20.49 -17.39 15.54
CA VAL A 69 -19.75 -17.19 16.79
C VAL A 69 -19.30 -15.73 16.96
N ALA A 70 -18.96 -15.05 15.87
CA ALA A 70 -18.57 -13.63 15.91
C ALA A 70 -19.74 -12.70 16.31
N ARG A 71 -20.97 -12.99 15.87
CA ARG A 71 -22.14 -12.17 16.18
C ARG A 71 -22.74 -12.52 17.53
N GLU A 72 -22.83 -13.81 17.84
CA GLU A 72 -23.40 -14.33 19.09
C GLU A 72 -22.33 -14.61 20.15
N HIS A 73 -21.17 -13.92 20.10
CA HIS A 73 -20.02 -14.25 20.93
C HIS A 73 -20.36 -14.32 22.42
N ASP A 74 -21.28 -13.48 22.92
CA ASP A 74 -21.73 -13.52 24.30
C ASP A 74 -22.34 -14.86 24.72
N ARG A 75 -23.10 -15.49 23.82
CA ARG A 75 -23.67 -16.81 24.05
C ARG A 75 -22.59 -17.89 24.11
N PHE A 76 -21.57 -17.79 23.28
CA PHE A 76 -20.50 -18.78 23.23
C PHE A 76 -19.48 -18.61 24.36
N LEU A 77 -19.19 -17.36 24.75
CA LEU A 77 -18.18 -17.03 25.76
C LEU A 77 -18.75 -16.95 27.18
N TYR A 78 -19.98 -16.46 27.34
CA TYR A 78 -20.54 -16.13 28.65
C TYR A 78 -21.80 -16.93 29.02
N ALA A 79 -22.35 -17.78 28.14
CA ALA A 79 -23.44 -18.64 28.56
C ALA A 79 -22.93 -19.65 29.59
N LYS A 80 -23.55 -19.65 30.78
CA LYS A 80 -23.30 -20.65 31.82
C LYS A 80 -23.47 -22.04 31.23
N ARG A 81 -22.38 -22.82 31.15
CA ARG A 81 -22.45 -24.26 30.88
C ARG A 81 -23.41 -24.88 31.88
N LYS A 82 -24.58 -25.36 31.43
CA LYS A 82 -25.37 -26.28 32.23
C LYS A 82 -24.54 -27.55 32.40
N LYS A 83 -23.93 -27.72 33.59
CA LYS A 83 -23.38 -29.01 33.99
C LYS A 83 -24.52 -30.02 33.89
N LYS A 84 -24.32 -31.06 33.09
CA LYS A 84 -25.18 -32.24 33.07
C LYS A 84 -24.64 -33.22 34.11
#